data_AF-A0A496RC55-F1
#
_entry.id   AF-A0A496RC55-F1
#
_cell.length_a   1.000
_cell.length_b   1.000
_cell.length_c   1.000
_cell.angle_alpha   90.00
_cell.angle_beta   90.00
_cell.angle_gamma   90.00
#
_symmetry.space_group_name_H-M   'P 1'
#
loop_
_entity.id
_entity.type
_entity.pdbx_description
1 polymer ?
#
loop_
_entity_poly.entity_id
_entity_poly.type
_entity_poly.pdbx_seq_one_letter_code
_entity_poly.pdbx_strand_id
1 'polypeptide(L)'
;MLKAETAVIGRDGRLSSKEIFTGISRGMVQAGCSVTDIGIVDTPAVPFASITHGFDCGIMITASHNPPEYNGLKISGKNALVISRKNGLGELEEKIIRSSFFPGVPGRL
;
A
#
# COMPACT_ATOMS: atom_id res chain seq x y z
N MET A 1 -3.32 -3.76 9.60
CA MET A 1 -2.84 -3.90 8.21
C MET A 1 -2.82 -5.34 7.73
N LEU A 2 -2.29 -6.29 8.52
CA LEU A 2 -2.15 -7.72 8.16
C LEU A 2 -3.47 -8.51 7.97
N LYS A 3 -4.63 -7.84 8.08
CA LYS A 3 -5.98 -8.39 7.87
C LYS A 3 -6.86 -7.41 7.06
N ALA A 4 -6.27 -6.57 6.22
CA ALA A 4 -7.06 -5.71 5.34
C ALA A 4 -7.73 -6.58 4.27
N GLU A 5 -9.06 -6.51 4.16
CA GLU A 5 -9.81 -7.23 3.13
C GLU A 5 -9.92 -6.37 1.86
N THR A 6 -9.94 -5.06 2.02
CA THR A 6 -10.02 -4.09 0.91
C THR A 6 -8.95 -3.00 1.04
N ALA A 7 -8.35 -2.65 -0.10
CA ALA A 7 -7.35 -1.59 -0.16
C ALA A 7 -7.55 -0.69 -1.38
N VAL A 8 -7.28 0.60 -1.20
CA VAL A 8 -7.19 1.58 -2.27
C VAL A 8 -5.75 2.04 -2.44
N ILE A 9 -5.26 2.06 -3.67
CA ILE A 9 -3.88 2.42 -3.99
C ILE A 9 -3.86 3.51 -5.05
N GLY A 10 -3.19 4.62 -4.75
CA GLY A 10 -2.88 5.70 -5.68
C GLY A 10 -1.37 5.90 -5.81
N ARG A 11 -0.94 6.58 -6.86
CA ARG A 11 0.47 6.88 -7.12
C ARG A 11 0.68 8.28 -7.66
N ASP A 12 1.86 8.85 -7.42
CA ASP A 12 2.30 10.04 -8.15
C ASP A 12 2.97 9.67 -9.50
N GLY A 13 3.42 10.68 -10.25
CA GLY A 13 3.97 10.54 -11.59
C GLY A 13 5.37 9.92 -11.71
N ARG A 14 5.97 9.38 -10.64
CA ARG A 14 7.29 8.71 -10.72
C ARG A 14 7.22 7.46 -11.59
N LEU A 15 8.24 7.27 -12.44
CA LEU A 15 8.35 6.10 -13.33
C LEU A 15 8.41 4.78 -12.54
N SER A 16 9.09 4.78 -11.39
CA SER A 16 9.20 3.62 -10.50
C SER A 16 7.86 3.23 -9.82
N SER A 17 6.86 4.13 -9.80
CA SER A 17 5.59 3.87 -9.12
C SER A 17 4.79 2.72 -9.73
N LYS A 18 4.93 2.46 -11.04
CA LYS A 18 4.20 1.37 -11.72
C LYS A 18 4.70 -0.01 -11.29
N GLU A 19 6.01 -0.17 -11.17
CA GLU A 19 6.62 -1.41 -10.70
C GLU A 19 6.28 -1.65 -9.23
N ILE A 20 6.39 -0.61 -8.39
CA ILE A 20 6.01 -0.67 -6.96
C ILE A 20 4.54 -1.06 -6.81
N PHE A 21 3.64 -0.42 -7.55
CA PHE A 21 2.21 -0.75 -7.57
C PHE A 21 1.99 -2.23 -7.89
N THR A 22 2.66 -2.74 -8.93
CA THR A 22 2.54 -4.14 -9.35
C THR A 22 2.98 -5.09 -8.24
N GLY A 23 4.13 -4.82 -7.61
CA GLY A 23 4.67 -5.63 -6.53
C GLY A 23 3.77 -5.66 -5.30
N ILE A 24 3.32 -4.50 -4.81
CA ILE A 24 2.46 -4.43 -3.62
C ILE A 24 1.08 -5.02 -3.89
N SER A 25 0.49 -4.74 -5.05
CA SER A 25 -0.85 -5.24 -5.38
C SER A 25 -0.85 -6.75 -5.47
N ARG A 26 0.17 -7.34 -6.09
CA ARG A 26 0.34 -8.80 -6.14
C ARG A 26 0.45 -9.41 -4.74
N GLY A 27 1.28 -8.84 -3.88
CA GLY A 27 1.45 -9.33 -2.50
C GLY A 27 0.16 -9.23 -1.68
N MET A 28 -0.61 -8.16 -1.84
CA MET A 28 -1.88 -7.95 -1.16
C MET A 28 -2.97 -8.91 -1.66
N VAL A 29 -3.11 -9.08 -2.97
CA VAL A 29 -4.05 -10.04 -3.58
C VAL A 29 -3.74 -11.47 -3.14
N GLN A 30 -2.47 -11.85 -3.13
CA GLN A 30 -2.03 -13.16 -2.65
C GLN A 30 -2.34 -13.38 -1.16
N ALA A 31 -2.36 -12.30 -0.37
CA ALA A 31 -2.76 -12.32 1.04
C ALA A 31 -4.29 -12.29 1.24
N GLY A 32 -5.09 -12.32 0.16
CA GLY A 32 -6.55 -12.31 0.21
C GLY A 32 -7.19 -10.92 0.22
N CYS A 33 -6.44 -9.86 -0.06
CA CYS A 33 -6.95 -8.49 -0.10
C CYS A 33 -7.41 -8.10 -1.52
N SER A 34 -8.59 -7.50 -1.64
CA SER A 34 -9.06 -6.86 -2.86
C SER A 34 -8.42 -5.47 -3.01
N VAL A 35 -7.75 -5.25 -4.13
CA VAL A 35 -7.01 -4.00 -4.40
C VAL A 35 -7.72 -3.18 -5.47
N THR A 36 -8.00 -1.92 -5.15
CA THR A 36 -8.53 -0.91 -6.09
C THR A 36 -7.42 0.07 -6.49
N ASP A 37 -7.08 0.12 -7.78
CA ASP A 37 -6.18 1.13 -8.35
C ASP A 37 -6.97 2.39 -8.70
N ILE A 38 -6.60 3.54 -8.11
CA ILE A 38 -7.16 4.85 -8.48
C ILE A 38 -6.23 5.65 -9.40
N GLY A 39 -5.12 5.05 -9.84
CA GLY A 39 -4.24 5.61 -10.85
C GLY A 39 -3.29 6.69 -10.35
N ILE A 40 -2.94 7.61 -11.24
CA ILE A 40 -2.10 8.77 -10.92
C ILE A 40 -2.99 9.85 -10.29
N VAL A 41 -2.74 10.15 -9.04
CA VAL A 41 -3.54 11.09 -8.23
C VAL A 41 -2.65 11.93 -7.33
N ASP A 42 -3.20 12.99 -6.76
CA ASP A 42 -2.56 13.73 -5.69
C ASP A 42 -2.62 12.95 -4.36
N THR A 43 -1.72 13.27 -3.43
CA THR A 43 -1.64 12.56 -2.13
C THR A 43 -2.96 12.51 -1.35
N PRO A 44 -3.80 13.58 -1.28
CA PRO A 44 -5.03 13.52 -0.50
C PRO A 44 -6.14 12.68 -1.13
N ALA A 45 -6.07 12.32 -2.41
CA ALA A 45 -7.08 11.46 -3.04
C ALA A 45 -7.17 10.07 -2.40
N VAL A 46 -6.03 9.47 -1.99
CA VAL A 46 -6.00 8.16 -1.34
C VAL A 46 -6.74 8.15 0.01
N PRO A 47 -6.41 8.99 1.00
CA PRO A 47 -7.14 9.01 2.27
C PRO A 47 -8.59 9.45 2.08
N PHE A 48 -8.89 10.35 1.14
CA PHE A 48 -10.27 10.72 0.79
C PHE A 48 -11.08 9.53 0.29
N ALA A 49 -10.55 8.78 -0.68
CA ALA A 49 -11.20 7.57 -1.21
C ALA A 49 -11.32 6.48 -0.14
N SER A 50 -10.27 6.30 0.68
CA SER A 50 -10.25 5.33 1.77
C SER A 50 -11.39 5.56 2.77
N ILE A 51 -11.60 6.81 3.19
CA ILE A 51 -12.67 7.18 4.13
C ILE A 51 -14.04 7.10 3.43
N THR A 52 -14.18 7.71 2.26
CA THR A 52 -15.47 7.84 1.55
C THR A 52 -16.07 6.49 1.16
N HIS A 53 -15.22 5.52 0.81
CA HIS A 53 -15.65 4.19 0.38
C HIS A 53 -15.42 3.10 1.43
N GLY A 54 -14.95 3.45 2.63
CA GLY A 54 -14.81 2.51 3.74
C GLY A 54 -13.73 1.44 3.55
N PHE A 55 -12.66 1.72 2.79
CA PHE A 55 -11.55 0.79 2.61
C PHE A 55 -10.81 0.53 3.92
N ASP A 56 -10.34 -0.71 4.14
CA ASP A 56 -9.56 -1.06 5.33
C ASP A 56 -8.15 -0.47 5.32
N CYS A 57 -7.62 -0.19 4.12
CA CYS A 57 -6.26 0.27 3.88
C CYS A 57 -6.19 1.27 2.73
N GLY A 58 -5.39 2.32 2.90
CA GLY A 58 -5.02 3.28 1.85
C GLY A 58 -3.51 3.30 1.66
N ILE A 59 -3.04 3.23 0.42
CA ILE A 59 -1.62 3.31 0.09
C ILE A 59 -1.39 4.38 -0.98
N MET A 60 -0.56 5.37 -0.66
CA MET A 60 -0.08 6.36 -1.63
C MET A 60 1.38 6.06 -1.95
N ILE A 61 1.68 5.76 -3.22
CA ILE A 61 3.04 5.55 -3.72
C ILE A 61 3.61 6.92 -4.10
N THR A 62 4.54 7.41 -3.28
CA THR A 62 5.15 8.72 -3.43
C THR A 62 6.39 8.85 -2.54
N ALA A 63 7.34 9.69 -2.94
CA ALA A 63 8.38 10.22 -2.05
C ALA A 63 8.19 11.70 -1.71
N SER A 64 6.97 12.23 -1.88
CA SER A 64 6.60 13.61 -1.57
C SER A 64 7.49 14.63 -2.29
N HIS A 65 8.50 15.16 -1.60
CA HIS A 65 9.41 16.21 -2.09
C HIS A 65 10.76 15.65 -2.55
N ASN A 66 11.04 14.36 -2.29
CA ASN A 66 12.33 13.80 -2.65
C ASN A 66 12.50 13.76 -4.17
N PRO A 67 13.74 13.80 -4.68
CA PRO A 67 14.05 13.65 -6.10
C PRO A 67 13.39 12.40 -6.76
N PRO A 68 13.20 12.39 -8.09
CA PRO A 68 12.45 11.34 -8.81
C PRO A 68 13.06 9.94 -8.72
N GLU A 69 14.35 9.82 -8.42
CA GLU A 69 15.05 8.56 -8.16
C GLU A 69 14.61 7.88 -6.85
N TYR A 70 14.01 8.64 -5.92
CA TYR A 70 13.43 8.11 -4.70
C TYR A 70 11.93 7.83 -4.86
N ASN A 71 11.48 6.75 -4.22
CA ASN A 71 10.06 6.44 -4.09
C ASN A 71 9.77 5.85 -2.68
N GLY A 72 8.51 5.73 -2.33
CA GLY A 72 8.09 5.27 -1.02
C GLY A 72 6.60 5.00 -0.93
N LEU A 73 6.16 4.59 0.25
CA LEU A 73 4.76 4.28 0.54
C LEU A 73 4.32 5.10 1.76
N LYS A 74 3.22 5.83 1.61
CA LYS A 74 2.44 6.32 2.75
C LYS A 74 1.28 5.34 2.95
N ILE A 75 1.18 4.76 4.14
CA ILE A 75 0.22 3.69 4.44
C ILE A 75 -0.72 4.17 5.55
N SER A 76 -2.01 3.99 5.34
CA SER A 76 -3.05 4.24 6.33
C SER A 76 -3.97 3.03 6.49
N GLY A 77 -4.47 2.80 7.71
CA GLY A 77 -5.56 1.87 7.96
C GLY A 77 -6.93 2.52 7.80
N LYS A 78 -7.95 1.91 8.43
CA LYS A 78 -9.31 2.44 8.51
C LYS A 78 -9.33 3.90 8.96
N ASN A 79 -10.28 4.65 8.42
CA ASN A 79 -10.45 6.09 8.70
C ASN A 79 -9.18 6.93 8.39
N ALA A 80 -8.38 6.48 7.42
CA ALA A 80 -7.08 7.06 7.07
C ALA A 80 -6.11 7.20 8.25
N LEU A 81 -6.21 6.34 9.28
CA LEU A 81 -5.27 6.35 10.39
C LEU A 81 -3.86 5.98 9.89
N VAL A 82 -2.92 6.92 9.98
CA VAL A 82 -1.54 6.71 9.53
C VAL A 82 -0.91 5.53 10.26
N ILE A 83 -0.33 4.61 9.49
CA ILE A 83 0.45 3.50 10.02
C ILE A 83 1.92 3.95 10.11
N SER A 84 2.44 3.86 11.32
CA SER A 84 3.79 4.17 11.73
C SER A 84 4.45 2.92 12.33
N ARG A 85 5.70 3.04 12.77
CA ARG A 85 6.39 1.96 13.47
C ARG A 85 5.61 1.43 14.69
N LYS A 86 4.92 2.32 15.42
CA LYS A 86 4.27 2.01 16.71
C LYS A 86 2.94 1.27 16.58
N ASN A 87 2.28 1.31 15.43
CA ASN A 87 0.92 0.78 15.24
C ASN A 87 0.78 -0.12 14.00
N GLY A 88 1.89 -0.60 13.43
CA GLY A 88 1.85 -1.64 12.41
C GLY A 88 3.14 -1.86 11.62
N LEU A 89 3.91 -0.81 11.33
CA LEU A 89 5.14 -0.98 10.52
C LEU A 89 6.25 -1.73 11.27
N GLY A 90 6.31 -1.64 12.60
CA GLY A 90 7.27 -2.42 13.40
C GLY A 90 7.01 -3.93 13.31
N GLU A 91 5.76 -4.35 13.37
CA GLU A 91 5.39 -5.77 13.20
C GLU A 91 5.72 -6.28 11.79
N LEU A 92 5.50 -5.43 10.77
CA LEU A 92 5.85 -5.76 9.38
C LEU A 92 7.36 -5.90 9.21
N GLU A 93 8.15 -4.97 9.75
CA GLU A 93 9.61 -5.00 9.78
C GLU A 93 10.12 -6.30 10.40
N GLU A 94 9.61 -6.69 11.58
CA GLU A 94 10.00 -7.93 12.25
C GLU A 94 9.68 -9.19 11.43
N LYS A 95 8.52 -9.23 10.77
CA LYS A 95 8.12 -10.35 9.90
C LYS A 95 9.05 -10.49 8.69
N ILE A 96 9.44 -9.37 8.08
CA ILE A 96 10.38 -9.33 6.96
C ILE A 96 11.76 -9.84 7.41
N ILE A 97 12.28 -9.35 8.53
CA ILE A 97 13.59 -9.74 9.07
C ILE A 97 13.65 -11.24 9.37
N ARG A 98 12.56 -11.83 9.89
CA ARG A 98 12.46 -13.26 10.19
C ARG A 98 12.31 -14.15 8.94
N SER A 99 12.38 -13.59 7.72
CA SER A 99 12.24 -14.31 6.43
C SER A 99 11.03 -15.24 6.37
N SER A 100 9.97 -14.91 7.10
CA SER A 100 8.75 -15.71 7.15
C SER A 100 7.89 -15.37 5.94
N PHE A 101 8.38 -15.71 4.75
CA PHE A 101 7.65 -15.55 3.50
C PHE A 101 6.99 -16.87 3.13
N PHE A 102 5.67 -16.86 3.00
CA PHE A 102 4.96 -17.93 2.30
C PHE A 102 5.23 -17.76 0.80
N PRO A 103 5.74 -18.78 0.08
CA PRO A 103 5.80 -18.72 -1.37
C PRO A 103 4.37 -18.51 -1.88
N GLY A 104 4.19 -17.42 -2.61
CA GLY A 104 2.89 -17.08 -3.14
C GLY A 104 2.41 -18.03 -4.19
N VAL A 105 1.20 -18.55 -4.01
CA VAL A 105 0.44 -19.12 -5.12
C VAL A 105 0.04 -17.95 -6.04
N PRO A 106 0.34 -18.01 -7.35
CA PRO A 106 -0.04 -16.93 -8.26
C PRO A 106 -1.55 -16.72 -8.26
N GLY A 107 -2.00 -15.62 -7.66
CA GLY A 107 -3.37 -15.13 -7.83
C GLY A 107 -3.53 -14.52 -9.22
N ARG A 108 -4.68 -14.72 -9.87
CA ARG A 108 -5.01 -14.01 -11.10
C ARG A 108 -5.20 -12.53 -10.78
N LEU A 109 -4.51 -11.68 -11.54
CA LEU A 109 -4.76 -10.23 -11.63
C LEU A 109 -6.07 -9.98 -12.39
#